data_AF-A0AA38FFU0-F1
#
_entry.id   AF-A0AA38FFU0-F1
#
_cell.length_a   1.000
_cell.length_b   1.000
_cell.length_c   1.000
_cell.angle_alpha   90.00
_cell.angle_beta   90.00
_cell.angle_gamma   90.00
#
_symmetry.space_group_name_H-M   'P 1'
#
loop_
_entity.id
_entity.type
_entity.pdbx_description
1 polymer ?
#
loop_
_entity_poly.entity_id
_entity_poly.type
_entity_poly.pdbx_seq_one_letter_code
_entity_poly.pdbx_strand_id
1 'polypeptide(L)'
;LPDVDYSGSLKKGCRFAAEVLEAVVDNIGTERMTIRLLSIIDHIGTTDSDPLSLTSHLLRLLNFIPLAYLYMTEPRFTKEGLREDLSQGNCMAAKMWNIMKNEYKGRLMRSGGYMRQTVMEVVSSCSVDMISFDKLFISNI
;
A
#
# COMPACT_ATOMS: atom_id res chain seq x y z
N LEU A 1 -27.43 13.73 -10.59
CA LEU A 1 -26.70 13.67 -9.31
C LEU A 1 -26.14 15.07 -9.07
N PRO A 2 -26.43 15.72 -7.93
CA PRO A 2 -25.84 17.03 -7.63
C PRO A 2 -24.32 16.87 -7.50
N ASP A 3 -23.55 17.92 -7.82
CA ASP A 3 -22.08 17.93 -7.82
C ASP A 3 -21.48 17.35 -6.53
N VAL A 4 -21.12 16.07 -6.57
CA VAL A 4 -20.44 15.40 -5.47
C VAL A 4 -18.97 15.76 -5.57
N ASP A 5 -18.54 16.72 -4.76
CA ASP A 5 -17.15 17.19 -4.74
C ASP A 5 -16.23 16.19 -4.01
N TYR A 6 -15.49 15.41 -4.80
CA TYR A 6 -14.46 14.48 -4.36
C TYR A 6 -13.05 15.10 -4.30
N SER A 7 -12.92 16.42 -4.49
CA SER A 7 -11.64 17.10 -4.69
C SER A 7 -11.32 18.15 -3.61
N GLY A 8 -10.06 18.59 -3.54
CA GLY A 8 -9.65 19.78 -2.76
C GLY A 8 -9.34 19.60 -1.28
N SER A 9 -9.67 18.47 -0.64
CA SER A 9 -9.14 18.14 0.70
C SER A 9 -8.85 16.64 0.82
N LEU A 10 -7.92 16.25 1.71
CA LEU A 10 -7.59 14.84 1.96
C LEU A 10 -8.83 13.99 2.27
N LYS A 11 -9.76 14.54 3.06
CA LYS A 11 -11.03 13.89 3.40
C LYS A 11 -11.91 13.67 2.16
N LYS A 12 -11.97 14.64 1.25
CA LYS A 12 -12.75 14.52 0.00
C LYS A 12 -12.10 13.54 -0.98
N GLY A 13 -10.77 13.58 -1.10
CA GLY A 13 -10.01 12.65 -1.94
C GLY A 13 -10.13 11.20 -1.49
N CYS A 14 -10.20 10.94 -0.19
CA CYS A 14 -10.36 9.59 0.36
C CYS A 14 -11.82 9.13 0.43
N ARG A 15 -12.80 10.01 0.18
CA ARG A 15 -14.23 9.71 0.33
C ARG A 15 -14.68 8.59 -0.58
N PHE A 16 -14.28 8.62 -1.85
CA PHE A 16 -14.66 7.57 -2.81
C PHE A 16 -14.12 6.21 -2.37
N ALA A 17 -12.87 6.15 -1.93
CA ALA A 17 -12.30 4.92 -1.39
C ALA A 17 -13.13 4.42 -0.21
N ALA A 18 -13.42 5.28 0.79
CA ALA A 18 -14.23 4.90 1.95
C ALA A 18 -15.62 4.34 1.56
N GLU A 19 -16.34 4.98 0.63
CA GLU A 19 -17.65 4.51 0.14
C GLU A 19 -17.57 3.12 -0.51
N VAL A 20 -16.53 2.87 -1.32
CA VAL A 20 -16.30 1.55 -1.91
C VAL A 20 -15.99 0.53 -0.83
N LEU A 21 -15.20 0.90 0.18
CA LEU A 21 -14.85 -0.02 1.25
C LEU A 21 -16.07 -0.43 2.07
N GLU A 22 -16.90 0.53 2.47
CA GLU A 22 -18.16 0.27 3.19
C GLU A 22 -19.06 -0.67 2.39
N ALA A 23 -19.29 -0.38 1.11
CA ALA A 23 -20.14 -1.21 0.26
C ALA A 23 -19.63 -2.65 0.10
N VAL A 24 -18.30 -2.84 0.03
CA VAL A 24 -17.71 -4.19 -0.08
C VAL A 24 -17.81 -4.92 1.26
N VAL A 25 -17.48 -4.26 2.37
CA VAL A 25 -17.57 -4.83 3.73
C VAL A 25 -18.97 -5.36 4.01
N ASP A 26 -20.00 -4.58 3.66
CA ASP A 26 -21.40 -4.96 3.90
C ASP A 26 -21.81 -6.26 3.18
N ASN A 27 -21.13 -6.60 2.08
CA ASN A 27 -21.44 -7.79 1.28
C ASN A 27 -20.59 -9.00 1.66
N ILE A 28 -19.29 -8.80 1.93
CA ILE A 28 -18.34 -9.91 2.08
C ILE A 28 -17.74 -10.03 3.48
N GLY A 29 -18.05 -9.14 4.42
CA GLY A 29 -17.39 -9.11 5.72
C GLY A 29 -15.94 -8.61 5.65
N THR A 30 -15.44 -8.07 6.75
CA THR A 30 -14.14 -7.41 6.81
C THR A 30 -12.97 -8.40 6.73
N GLU A 31 -13.18 -9.63 7.21
CA GLU A 31 -12.19 -10.71 7.28
C GLU A 31 -11.80 -11.30 5.92
N ARG A 32 -12.59 -11.03 4.87
CA ARG A 32 -12.32 -11.43 3.48
C ARG A 32 -11.84 -10.27 2.62
N MET A 33 -11.66 -9.09 3.22
CA MET A 33 -11.36 -7.87 2.48
C MET A 33 -9.90 -7.45 2.63
N THR A 34 -9.31 -7.02 1.53
CA THR A 34 -7.96 -6.42 1.50
C THR A 34 -7.95 -5.19 0.60
N ILE A 35 -6.96 -4.32 0.80
CA ILE A 35 -6.70 -3.14 -0.01
C ILE A 35 -5.24 -3.17 -0.43
N ARG A 36 -4.99 -2.83 -1.70
CA ARG A 36 -3.64 -2.60 -2.21
C ARG A 36 -3.39 -1.11 -2.39
N LEU A 37 -2.39 -0.58 -1.68
CA LEU A 37 -1.94 0.80 -1.80
C LEU A 37 -0.70 0.91 -2.68
N LEU A 38 -0.70 1.93 -3.52
CA LEU A 38 0.37 2.29 -4.46
C LEU A 38 0.83 3.72 -4.15
N SER A 39 1.25 3.97 -2.91
CA SER A 39 1.39 5.33 -2.37
C SER A 39 2.62 6.12 -2.84
N ILE A 40 3.56 5.51 -3.58
CA ILE A 40 4.82 6.13 -3.98
C ILE A 40 5.16 5.82 -5.44
N ILE A 41 4.18 5.43 -6.24
CA ILE A 41 4.44 5.04 -7.61
C ILE A 41 4.10 6.21 -8.54
N ASP A 42 5.14 6.82 -9.12
CA ASP A 42 5.02 7.73 -10.26
C ASP A 42 4.83 6.89 -11.54
N HIS A 43 3.64 6.31 -11.67
CA HIS A 43 3.28 5.42 -12.76
C HIS A 43 1.93 5.85 -13.33
N ILE A 44 1.83 5.89 -14.66
CA ILE A 44 0.66 6.37 -15.41
C ILE A 44 0.27 7.80 -15.01
N GLY A 45 1.25 8.68 -14.79
CA GLY A 45 1.02 10.11 -14.54
C GLY A 45 0.29 10.44 -13.23
N THR A 46 0.20 9.49 -12.30
CA THR A 46 -0.37 9.73 -10.97
C THR A 46 0.71 10.25 -10.04
N THR A 47 0.62 11.51 -9.64
CA THR A 47 1.53 12.15 -8.68
C THR A 47 0.73 12.82 -7.57
N ASP A 48 1.22 12.71 -6.35
CA ASP A 48 0.70 13.44 -5.20
C ASP A 48 1.80 14.36 -4.66
N SER A 49 1.45 15.58 -4.24
CA SER A 49 2.40 16.55 -3.70
C SER A 49 2.86 16.22 -2.27
N ASP A 50 2.07 15.47 -1.51
CA ASP A 50 2.37 15.00 -0.16
C ASP A 50 1.80 13.59 0.11
N PRO A 51 2.38 12.56 -0.53
CA PRO A 51 1.89 11.19 -0.43
C PRO A 51 2.06 10.60 0.99
N LEU A 52 2.97 11.14 1.80
CA LEU A 52 3.16 10.70 3.19
C LEU A 52 1.95 11.10 4.03
N SER A 53 1.51 12.36 3.95
CA SER A 53 0.30 12.83 4.62
C SER A 53 -0.96 12.14 4.13
N LEU A 54 -1.08 11.92 2.81
CA LEU A 54 -2.17 11.15 2.23
C LEU A 54 -2.23 9.73 2.78
N THR A 55 -1.08 9.05 2.84
CA THR A 55 -1.02 7.68 3.35
C THR A 55 -1.34 7.63 4.84
N SER A 56 -0.80 8.53 5.67
CA SER A 56 -1.16 8.61 7.09
C SER A 56 -2.67 8.81 7.27
N HIS A 57 -3.29 9.70 6.48
CA HIS A 57 -4.73 9.92 6.53
C HIS A 57 -5.53 8.64 6.17
N LEU A 58 -5.14 7.95 5.09
CA LEU A 58 -5.74 6.69 4.69
C LEU A 58 -5.61 5.63 5.78
N LEU A 59 -4.43 5.45 6.36
CA LEU A 59 -4.21 4.45 7.42
C LEU A 59 -5.11 4.67 8.63
N ARG A 60 -5.32 5.93 9.03
CA ARG A 60 -6.24 6.26 10.12
C ARG A 60 -7.68 5.84 9.79
N LEU A 61 -8.13 6.05 8.56
CA LEU A 61 -9.44 5.58 8.11
C LEU A 61 -9.52 4.05 8.09
N LEU A 62 -8.50 3.39 7.53
CA LEU A 62 -8.45 1.94 7.41
C LEU A 62 -8.39 1.24 8.77
N ASN A 63 -7.85 1.87 9.81
CA ASN A 63 -7.87 1.30 11.16
C ASN A 63 -9.27 1.16 11.78
N PHE A 64 -10.28 1.84 11.24
CA PHE A 64 -11.68 1.63 11.65
C PHE A 64 -12.32 0.42 10.95
N ILE A 65 -11.63 -0.15 9.95
CA ILE A 65 -12.11 -1.28 9.15
C ILE A 65 -11.18 -2.47 9.41
N PRO A 66 -11.64 -3.55 10.05
CA PRO A 66 -10.80 -4.71 10.35
C PRO A 66 -10.53 -5.58 9.10
N LEU A 67 -9.73 -5.06 8.16
CA LEU A 67 -9.30 -5.75 6.95
C LEU A 67 -8.53 -7.04 7.29
N ALA A 68 -8.59 -8.01 6.39
CA ALA A 68 -7.77 -9.22 6.45
C ALA A 68 -6.27 -8.89 6.49
N TYR A 69 -5.86 -7.97 5.62
CA TYR A 69 -4.54 -7.35 5.58
C TYR A 69 -4.52 -6.14 4.65
N LEU A 70 -3.54 -5.26 4.85
CA LEU A 70 -3.20 -4.16 3.95
C LEU A 70 -1.98 -4.55 3.12
N TYR A 71 -2.08 -4.40 1.80
CA TYR A 71 -1.05 -4.74 0.85
C TYR A 71 -0.34 -3.47 0.36
N MET A 72 0.98 -3.43 0.48
CA MET A 72 1.81 -2.35 -0.07
C MET A 72 2.80 -2.88 -1.12
N THR A 73 2.85 -2.21 -2.27
CA THR A 73 3.88 -2.47 -3.28
C THR A 73 5.03 -1.49 -3.13
N GLU A 74 6.25 -2.02 -3.08
CA GLU A 74 7.46 -1.22 -3.15
C GLU A 74 7.51 -0.40 -4.44
N PRO A 75 7.85 0.89 -4.37
CA PRO A 75 8.00 1.71 -5.55
C PRO A 75 9.25 1.29 -6.34
N ARG A 76 9.06 0.30 -7.21
CA ARG A 76 10.07 -0.17 -8.16
C ARG A 76 9.90 0.42 -9.55
N PHE A 77 8.78 1.06 -9.82
CA PHE A 77 8.55 1.74 -11.09
C PHE A 77 8.72 3.23 -10.87
N THR A 78 9.71 3.81 -11.55
CA THR A 78 9.92 5.25 -11.64
C THR A 78 9.76 5.68 -13.09
N LYS A 79 9.80 6.99 -13.35
CA LYS A 79 9.81 7.54 -14.71
C LYS A 79 10.95 6.98 -15.57
N GLU A 80 12.03 6.51 -14.94
CA GLU A 80 13.19 5.91 -15.61
C GLU A 80 13.04 4.39 -15.89
N GLY A 81 11.91 3.76 -15.51
CA GLY A 81 11.62 2.35 -15.77
C GLY A 81 11.57 1.47 -14.51
N LEU A 82 11.72 0.15 -14.70
CA LEU A 82 11.76 -0.81 -13.61
C LEU A 82 13.12 -0.75 -12.91
N ARG A 83 13.11 -0.34 -11.65
CA ARG A 83 14.23 -0.47 -10.75
C ARG A 83 14.26 -1.88 -10.17
N GLU A 84 15.25 -2.65 -10.59
CA GLU A 84 15.46 -4.02 -10.11
C GLU A 84 16.26 -4.08 -8.80
N ASP A 85 17.13 -3.09 -8.57
CA ASP A 85 17.96 -3.01 -7.36
C ASP A 85 17.30 -2.18 -6.24
N LEU A 86 16.94 -2.86 -5.15
CA LEU A 86 16.35 -2.30 -3.94
C LEU A 86 17.40 -1.76 -2.95
N SER A 87 18.70 -2.00 -3.18
CA SER A 87 19.78 -1.70 -2.24
C SER A 87 19.98 -0.21 -1.99
N GLN A 88 19.72 0.65 -2.97
CA GLN A 88 19.66 2.11 -2.76
C GLN A 88 18.22 2.51 -2.44
N GLY A 89 17.75 2.11 -1.26
CA GLY A 89 16.43 2.45 -0.75
C GLY A 89 16.12 3.92 -0.95
N ASN A 90 15.03 4.22 -1.67
CA ASN A 90 14.55 5.59 -1.76
C ASN A 90 14.18 6.05 -0.33
N CYS A 91 14.77 7.15 0.16
CA CYS A 91 14.47 7.72 1.47
C CYS A 91 12.96 7.85 1.72
N MET A 92 12.20 8.12 0.65
CA MET A 92 10.75 8.21 0.68
C MET A 92 10.05 6.87 0.91
N ALA A 93 10.54 5.79 0.28
CA ALA A 93 10.02 4.44 0.49
C ALA A 93 10.23 3.97 1.94
N ALA A 94 11.42 4.23 2.49
CA ALA A 94 11.72 3.93 3.89
C ALA A 94 10.83 4.74 4.85
N LYS A 95 10.63 6.04 4.59
CA LYS A 95 9.72 6.89 5.38
C LYS A 95 8.27 6.40 5.33
N MET A 96 7.78 6.06 4.15
CA MET A 96 6.43 5.52 3.99
C MET A 96 6.26 4.21 4.73
N TRP A 97 7.26 3.33 4.62
CA TRP A 97 7.23 2.07 5.32
C TRP A 97 7.16 2.25 6.84
N ASN A 98 7.93 3.19 7.37
CA ASN A 98 7.87 3.55 8.79
C ASN A 98 6.48 4.07 9.19
N ILE A 99 5.84 4.90 8.37
CA ILE A 99 4.47 5.37 8.61
C ILE A 99 3.49 4.18 8.64
N MET A 100 3.56 3.29 7.65
CA MET A 100 2.70 2.11 7.56
C MET A 100 2.82 1.20 8.77
N LYS A 101 4.06 0.87 9.17
CA LYS A 101 4.35 0.02 10.33
C LYS A 101 3.88 0.64 11.65
N ASN A 102 4.01 1.96 11.79
CA ASN A 102 3.70 2.65 13.04
C ASN A 102 2.21 3.01 13.18
N GLU A 103 1.53 3.30 12.07
CA GLU A 103 0.16 3.81 12.10
C GLU A 103 -0.89 2.73 11.81
N TYR A 104 -0.60 1.72 11.00
CA TYR A 104 -1.55 0.64 10.71
C TYR A 104 -1.53 -0.43 11.80
N LYS A 105 -2.71 -0.80 12.29
CA LYS A 105 -2.86 -1.76 13.41
C LYS A 105 -3.15 -3.19 12.96
N GLY A 106 -3.47 -3.38 11.67
CA GLY A 106 -3.75 -4.69 11.09
C GLY A 106 -2.52 -5.37 10.52
N ARG A 107 -2.74 -6.45 9.79
CA ARG A 107 -1.66 -7.22 9.14
C ARG A 107 -1.15 -6.53 7.89
N LEU A 108 0.16 -6.51 7.69
CA LEU A 108 0.82 -5.90 6.54
C LEU A 108 1.43 -6.96 5.61
N MET A 109 1.08 -6.88 4.33
CA MET A 109 1.74 -7.59 3.25
C MET A 109 2.57 -6.62 2.40
N ARG A 110 3.80 -6.99 2.05
CA ARG A 110 4.69 -6.20 1.19
C ARG A 110 5.02 -6.97 -0.08
N SER A 111 5.19 -6.27 -1.20
CA SER A 111 5.65 -6.87 -2.46
C SER A 111 6.63 -5.99 -3.20
N GLY A 112 7.38 -6.61 -4.11
CA GLY A 112 8.27 -5.91 -5.03
C GLY A 112 9.72 -6.34 -4.89
N GLY A 113 10.18 -7.18 -5.81
CA GLY A 113 11.61 -7.45 -6.04
C GLY A 113 12.27 -8.38 -5.04
N TYR A 114 11.48 -8.93 -4.10
CA TYR A 114 11.99 -9.88 -3.13
C TYR A 114 12.52 -11.15 -3.77
N MET A 115 13.71 -11.53 -3.33
CA MET A 115 14.30 -12.84 -3.52
C MET A 115 14.36 -13.57 -2.17
N ARG A 116 14.58 -14.89 -2.21
CA ARG A 116 14.67 -15.74 -1.01
C ARG A 116 15.55 -15.14 0.10
N GLN A 117 16.73 -14.63 -0.26
CA GLN A 117 17.68 -14.05 0.70
C GLN A 117 17.11 -12.80 1.38
N THR A 118 16.59 -11.85 0.59
CA THR A 118 16.00 -10.60 1.11
C THR A 118 14.76 -10.81 1.97
N VAL A 119 13.99 -11.89 1.74
CA VAL A 119 12.80 -12.18 2.57
C VAL A 119 13.17 -12.61 3.98
N MET A 120 14.24 -13.40 4.13
CA MET A 120 14.68 -13.84 5.46
C MET A 120 14.97 -12.65 6.36
N GLU A 121 15.67 -11.63 5.83
CA GLU A 121 16.00 -10.40 6.57
C GLU A 121 14.74 -9.59 6.94
N VAL A 122 13.81 -9.42 5.98
CA VAL A 122 12.60 -8.62 6.18
C VAL A 122 11.63 -9.28 7.15
N VAL A 123 11.48 -10.60 7.09
CA VAL A 123 10.65 -11.35 8.03
C VAL A 123 11.32 -11.43 9.41
N SER A 124 12.64 -11.66 9.49
CA SER A 124 13.35 -11.73 10.78
C SER A 124 13.34 -10.41 11.55
N SER A 125 13.24 -9.27 10.84
CA SER A 125 13.13 -7.95 11.46
C SER A 125 11.73 -7.63 12.03
N CYS A 126 10.77 -8.58 11.95
CA CYS A 126 9.36 -8.39 12.29
C CYS A 126 8.80 -7.11 11.66
N SER A 127 9.23 -6.81 10.44
CA SER A 127 8.81 -5.59 9.76
C SER A 127 7.45 -5.77 9.11
N VAL A 128 7.21 -6.92 8.48
CA VAL A 128 5.97 -7.28 7.76
C VAL A 128 5.43 -8.60 8.30
N ASP A 129 4.14 -8.86 8.11
CA ASP A 129 3.55 -10.17 8.39
C ASP A 129 3.68 -11.11 7.18
N MET A 130 3.69 -10.56 5.96
CA MET A 130 3.67 -11.34 4.72
C MET A 130 4.47 -10.69 3.59
N ILE A 131 5.05 -11.52 2.72
CA ILE A 131 5.67 -11.11 1.46
C ILE A 131 4.93 -11.75 0.29
N SER A 132 4.60 -10.96 -0.74
CA SER A 132 4.01 -11.43 -1.99
C SER A 132 5.05 -11.53 -3.10
N PHE A 133 4.99 -12.62 -3.85
CA PHE A 133 5.85 -12.91 -5.01
C PHE A 133 5.00 -13.00 -6.28
N ASP A 134 5.28 -12.14 -7.26
CA ASP A 134 4.53 -12.11 -8.53
C ASP A 134 5.29 -12.85 -9.64
N LYS A 135 6.32 -12.21 -10.23
CA LYS A 135 7.11 -12.78 -11.34
C LYS A 135 7.69 -14.15 -11.00
N LEU A 136 8.21 -14.31 -9.78
CA LEU A 136 8.78 -15.57 -9.31
C LEU A 136 7.72 -16.68 -9.18
N PHE A 137 6.46 -16.34 -8.88
CA PHE A 137 5.39 -17.34 -8.82
C PHE A 137 5.03 -17.84 -10.23
N ILE A 138 4.96 -16.94 -11.21
CA ILE A 138 4.64 -17.29 -12.61
C ILE A 138 5.74 -18.18 -13.22
N SER A 139 7.01 -17.87 -12.94
CA SER A 139 8.15 -18.55 -13.58
C SER A 139 8.55 -19.87 -12.93
N ASN A 140 7.92 -20.28 -11.83
CA ASN A 140 8.30 -21.47 -11.05
C ASN A 140 7.05 -22.30 -10.71
N ILE A 141 6.41 -22.83 -11.77
CA ILE A 141 5.31 -23.81 -11.70
C ILE A 141 5.88 -25.22 -11.85
#